data_AF-A0A317GWS9-F1
#
_entry.id   AF-A0A317GWS9-F1
#
_cell.length_a   1.000
_cell.length_b   1.000
_cell.length_c   1.000
_cell.angle_alpha   90.00
_cell.angle_beta   90.00
_cell.angle_gamma   90.00
#
_symmetry.space_group_name_H-M   'P 1'
#
loop_
_entity.id
_entity.type
_entity.pdbx_description
1 polymer ?
#
loop_
_entity_poly.entity_id
_entity_poly.type
_entity_poly.pdbx_seq_one_letter_code
_entity_poly.pdbx_strand_id
1 'polypeptide(L)'
;ALGTQTPIEDIRRAAAAHKVNAVALSFSSAFPLRQAGDTLALLRRQLPSNVALWAGGENLRRLRKSLAGVQVLPEVSDALEALKSWRSEAGESKR
;
A
#
# COMPACT_ATOMS: atom_id res chain seq x y z
N ALA A 1 3.90 9.65 10.45
CA ALA A 1 3.66 9.61 8.99
C ALA A 1 4.92 10.12 8.29
N LEU A 2 5.27 9.61 7.10
CA LEU A 2 6.50 9.97 6.38
C LEU A 2 6.42 11.29 5.60
N GLY A 3 5.21 11.84 5.41
CA GLY A 3 4.98 13.05 4.61
C GLY A 3 4.77 12.75 3.11
N THR A 4 4.37 13.76 2.34
CA THR A 4 4.23 13.63 0.88
C THR A 4 5.60 13.61 0.20
N GLN A 5 5.66 13.09 -1.03
CA GLN A 5 6.90 13.05 -1.84
C GLN A 5 8.07 12.31 -1.16
N THR A 6 7.79 11.40 -0.23
CA THR A 6 8.81 10.53 0.37
C THR A 6 9.38 9.62 -0.72
N PRO A 7 10.70 9.59 -0.94
CA PRO A 7 11.31 8.67 -1.89
C PRO A 7 10.98 7.21 -1.58
N ILE A 8 10.82 6.38 -2.61
CA ILE A 8 10.45 4.95 -2.46
C ILE A 8 11.46 4.22 -1.54
N GLU A 9 12.75 4.52 -1.68
CA GLU A 9 13.78 3.94 -0.83
C GLU A 9 13.63 4.32 0.64
N ASP A 10 13.18 5.55 0.94
CA ASP A 10 12.91 5.96 2.32
C ASP A 10 11.69 5.24 2.90
N ILE A 11 10.66 5.02 2.08
CA ILE A 11 9.49 4.21 2.48
C ILE A 11 9.92 2.77 2.80
N ARG A 12 10.75 2.16 1.93
CA ARG A 12 11.28 0.81 2.13
C ARG A 12 12.15 0.73 3.39
N ARG A 13 13.06 1.69 3.57
CA ARG A 13 13.92 1.76 4.77
C ARG A 13 13.10 1.92 6.04
N ALA A 14 12.13 2.83 6.05
CA ALA A 14 11.24 3.03 7.19
C ALA A 14 10.43 1.76 7.51
N ALA A 15 9.90 1.08 6.49
CA ALA A 15 9.15 -0.15 6.68
C ALA A 15 10.00 -1.25 7.34
N ALA A 16 11.26 -1.40 6.89
CA ALA A 16 12.20 -2.35 7.48
C ALA A 16 12.63 -1.96 8.91
N ALA A 17 12.98 -0.69 9.12
CA ALA A 17 13.47 -0.18 10.40
C ALA A 17 12.39 -0.26 11.50
N HIS A 18 11.15 0.07 11.16
CA HIS A 18 10.02 0.06 12.10
C HIS A 18 9.26 -1.27 12.15
N LYS A 19 9.69 -2.27 11.35
CA LYS A 19 9.06 -3.60 11.26
C LYS A 19 7.54 -3.50 11.09
N VAL A 20 7.10 -2.55 10.26
CA VAL A 20 5.67 -2.34 10.04
C VAL A 20 5.08 -3.52 9.28
N ASN A 21 3.82 -3.81 9.54
CA ASN A 21 3.13 -4.87 8.83
C ASN A 21 2.37 -4.39 7.59
N ALA A 22 2.10 -3.09 7.50
CA ALA A 22 1.40 -2.50 6.37
C ALA A 22 2.00 -1.12 6.02
N VAL A 23 2.04 -0.82 4.74
CA VAL A 23 2.35 0.50 4.19
C VAL A 23 1.11 0.99 3.43
N ALA A 24 0.59 2.16 3.82
CA ALA A 24 -0.55 2.79 3.17
C ALA A 24 -0.11 4.09 2.48
N LEU A 25 -0.39 4.21 1.18
CA LEU A 25 -0.11 5.40 0.37
C LEU A 25 -1.41 6.04 -0.11
N SER A 26 -1.50 7.35 -0.01
CA SER A 26 -2.61 8.14 -0.54
C SER A 26 -2.16 8.93 -1.75
N PHE A 27 -2.91 8.83 -2.84
CA PHE A 27 -2.68 9.55 -4.08
C PHE A 27 -3.80 10.57 -4.30
N SER A 28 -3.41 11.81 -4.60
CA SER A 28 -4.35 12.86 -5.01
C SER A 28 -4.99 12.51 -6.36
N SER A 29 -6.22 12.97 -6.59
CA SER A 29 -6.89 12.86 -7.89
C SER A 29 -6.13 13.56 -9.01
N ALA A 30 -5.33 14.59 -8.70
CA ALA A 30 -4.48 15.29 -9.65
C ALA A 30 -3.19 14.51 -10.03
N PHE A 31 -2.85 13.44 -9.31
CA PHE A 31 -1.62 12.70 -9.55
C PHE A 31 -1.77 11.76 -10.78
N PRO A 32 -0.80 11.71 -11.72
CA PRO A 32 -0.93 10.91 -12.92
C PRO A 32 -1.11 9.42 -12.62
N LEU A 33 -2.18 8.82 -13.13
CA LEU A 33 -2.56 7.44 -12.81
C LEU A 33 -1.49 6.42 -13.20
N ARG A 34 -0.86 6.58 -14.36
CA ARG A 34 0.26 5.73 -14.81
C ARG A 34 1.42 5.77 -13.83
N GLN A 35 1.83 6.97 -13.43
CA GLN A 35 2.92 7.17 -12.48
C GLN A 35 2.60 6.58 -11.11
N ALA A 36 1.34 6.66 -10.67
CA ALA A 36 0.91 6.02 -9.42
C ALA A 36 1.05 4.50 -9.49
N GLY A 37 0.61 3.90 -10.59
CA GLY A 37 0.75 2.46 -10.84
C GLY A 37 2.21 2.02 -10.86
N ASP A 38 3.06 2.73 -11.59
CA ASP A 38 4.50 2.42 -11.68
C ASP A 38 5.19 2.52 -10.31
N THR A 39 4.85 3.55 -9.53
CA THR A 39 5.35 3.76 -8.16
C THR A 39 4.94 2.61 -7.25
N LEU A 40 3.67 2.18 -7.30
CA LEU A 40 3.14 1.09 -6.49
C LEU A 40 3.76 -0.25 -6.87
N ALA A 41 3.91 -0.53 -8.17
CA ALA A 41 4.55 -1.75 -8.65
C ALA A 41 6.04 -1.80 -8.28
N LEU A 42 6.75 -0.68 -8.34
CA LEU A 42 8.14 -0.59 -7.89
C LEU A 42 8.25 -0.82 -6.38
N LEU A 43 7.47 -0.11 -5.57
CA LEU A 43 7.49 -0.28 -4.11
C LEU A 43 7.12 -1.71 -3.71
N ARG A 44 6.14 -2.34 -4.37
CA ARG A 44 5.77 -3.72 -4.06
C ARG A 44 6.93 -4.70 -4.25
N ARG A 45 7.73 -4.53 -5.31
CA ARG A 45 8.91 -5.37 -5.60
C ARG A 45 10.03 -5.19 -4.57
N GLN A 46 10.09 -4.03 -3.94
CA GLN A 46 11.11 -3.70 -2.95
C GLN A 46 10.71 -4.02 -1.50
N LEU A 47 9.40 -4.05 -1.22
CA LEU A 47 8.89 -4.41 0.09
C LEU A 47 8.91 -5.94 0.30
N PRO A 48 9.27 -6.41 1.52
CA PRO A 48 9.09 -7.80 1.90
C PRO A 48 7.67 -8.28 1.64
N SER A 49 7.51 -9.55 1.23
CA SER A 49 6.21 -10.08 0.81
C SER A 49 5.15 -10.12 1.91
N ASN A 50 5.58 -10.15 3.17
CA ASN A 50 4.73 -10.12 4.36
C ASN A 50 4.26 -8.72 4.77
N VAL A 51 4.76 -7.66 4.14
CA VAL A 51 4.28 -6.29 4.38
C VAL A 51 3.12 -6.02 3.41
N ALA A 52 1.92 -5.81 3.96
CA ALA A 52 0.77 -5.42 3.18
C ALA A 52 0.99 -4.05 2.54
N LEU A 53 0.62 -3.89 1.28
CA LEU A 53 0.72 -2.62 0.57
C LEU A 53 -0.67 -2.16 0.14
N TRP A 54 -1.09 -1.02 0.68
CA TRP A 54 -2.40 -0.42 0.45
C TRP A 54 -2.26 0.92 -0.27
N ALA A 55 -3.16 1.18 -1.19
CA ALA A 55 -3.16 2.42 -1.97
C ALA A 55 -4.57 3.01 -2.04
N GLY A 56 -4.73 4.26 -1.62
CA GLY A 56 -5.99 5.00 -1.68
C GLY A 56 -5.93 6.20 -2.62
N GLY A 57 -7.10 6.61 -3.11
CA GLY A 57 -7.27 7.69 -4.07
C GLY A 57 -8.32 7.35 -5.11
N GLU A 58 -9.18 8.31 -5.44
CA GLU A 58 -10.37 8.11 -6.27
C GLU A 58 -10.06 7.46 -7.63
N ASN A 59 -8.98 7.92 -8.27
CA ASN A 59 -8.58 7.45 -9.61
C ASN A 59 -7.96 6.05 -9.62
N LEU A 60 -7.50 5.53 -8.47
CA LEU A 60 -6.84 4.22 -8.38
C LEU A 60 -7.80 3.05 -8.53
N ARG A 61 -9.12 3.25 -8.41
CA ARG A 61 -10.14 2.22 -8.68
C ARG A 61 -9.89 1.51 -10.01
N ARG A 62 -9.43 2.26 -11.02
CA ARG A 62 -9.12 1.79 -12.38
C ARG A 62 -7.92 0.84 -12.45
N LEU A 63 -7.00 0.90 -11.49
CA LEU A 63 -5.79 0.08 -11.45
C LEU A 63 -5.93 -1.19 -10.60
N ARG A 64 -7.06 -1.37 -9.90
CA ARG A 64 -7.27 -2.47 -8.93
C ARG A 64 -6.93 -3.85 -9.50
N LYS A 65 -7.24 -4.12 -10.77
CA LYS A 65 -6.97 -5.42 -11.40
C LYS A 65 -5.52 -5.57 -11.91
N SER A 66 -4.80 -4.46 -12.08
CA SER A 66 -3.46 -4.46 -12.69
C SER A 66 -2.32 -4.53 -11.67
N LEU A 67 -2.57 -4.21 -10.40
CA LEU A 67 -1.54 -4.11 -9.37
C LEU A 67 -1.51 -5.35 -8.49
N ALA A 68 -0.75 -6.36 -8.91
CA ALA A 68 -0.55 -7.58 -8.13
C ALA A 68 0.10 -7.28 -6.78
N GLY A 69 -0.45 -7.85 -5.70
CA GLY A 69 0.06 -7.68 -4.34
C GLY A 69 -0.15 -6.28 -3.74
N VAL A 70 -1.00 -5.44 -4.36
CA VAL A 70 -1.42 -4.15 -3.84
C VAL A 70 -2.93 -4.13 -3.66
N GLN A 71 -3.41 -3.79 -2.46
CA GLN A 71 -4.83 -3.61 -2.22
C GLN A 71 -5.20 -2.14 -2.46
N VAL A 72 -6.00 -1.88 -3.49
CA VAL A 72 -6.56 -0.55 -3.72
C VAL A 72 -7.76 -0.36 -2.79
N LEU A 73 -7.72 0.71 -1.98
CA LEU A 73 -8.72 1.13 -1.01
C LEU A 73 -9.33 2.45 -1.44
N PRO A 74 -10.44 2.41 -2.20
CA PRO A 74 -11.01 3.62 -2.77
C PRO A 74 -11.52 4.64 -1.76
N GLU A 75 -11.98 4.17 -0.60
CA GLU A 75 -12.50 5.00 0.48
C GLU A 75 -11.75 4.72 1.79
N VAL A 76 -11.75 5.70 2.69
CA VAL A 76 -11.09 5.56 4.00
C VAL A 76 -11.77 4.48 4.85
N SER A 77 -13.08 4.29 4.69
CA SER A 77 -13.87 3.20 5.30
C SER A 77 -13.30 1.82 4.96
N ASP A 78 -12.85 1.61 3.72
CA ASP A 78 -12.29 0.35 3.25
C ASP A 78 -10.99 -0.03 4.00
N ALA A 79 -10.27 0.97 4.54
CA ALA A 79 -9.05 0.72 5.30
C ALA A 79 -9.32 0.01 6.63
N LEU A 80 -10.47 0.28 7.27
CA LEU A 80 -10.82 -0.41 8.52
C LEU A 80 -11.13 -1.88 8.28
N GLU A 81 -11.81 -2.19 7.17
CA GLU A 81 -12.08 -3.56 6.75
C GLU A 81 -10.80 -4.28 6.35
N ALA A 82 -9.96 -3.66 5.53
CA ALA A 82 -8.65 -4.19 5.13
C ALA A 82 -7.77 -4.50 6.35
N LEU A 83 -7.77 -3.63 7.36
CA LEU A 83 -7.03 -3.84 8.60
C LEU A 83 -7.59 -5.00 9.44
N LYS A 84 -8.92 -5.21 9.45
CA LYS A 84 -9.54 -6.37 10.11
C LYS A 84 -9.15 -7.66 9.40
N SER A 85 -9.28 -7.73 8.08
CA SER A 85 -8.92 -8.90 7.29
C SER A 85 -7.43 -9.22 7.43
N TRP A 86 -6.57 -8.22 7.28
CA TRP A 86 -5.12 -8.39 7.45
C TRP A 86 -4.76 -8.95 8.83
N ARG A 87 -5.39 -8.48 9.91
CA ARG A 87 -5.14 -9.03 11.27
C ARG A 87 -5.59 -10.48 11.42
N SER A 88 -6.69 -10.87 10.77
CA SER A 88 -7.15 -12.26 10.77
C SER A 88 -6.12 -13.15 10.08
N GLU A 89 -5.73 -12.79 8.86
CA GLU A 89 -4.76 -13.52 8.05
C GLU A 89 -3.37 -13.58 8.70
N ALA A 90 -2.90 -12.47 9.29
CA ALA A 90 -1.63 -12.41 10.01
C ALA A 90 -1.67 -13.21 11.32
N GLY A 91 -2.83 -13.33 11.96
CA GLY A 91 -3.05 -14.18 13.14
C GLY A 91 -3.12 -15.67 12.79
N GLU A 92 -3.66 -16.01 11.62
CA GLU A 92 -3.73 -17.37 11.08
C GLU A 92 -2.37 -17.85 10.56
N SER A 93 -1.58 -16.99 9.91
CA SER A 93 -0.22 -17.32 9.45
C SER A 93 0.80 -17.52 10.58
N LYS A 94 0.39 -17.34 11.84
CA LYS A 94 1.22 -17.54 13.03
C LYS A 94 0.92 -18.84 13.79
N ARG A 95 0.04 -19.71 13.25
CA ARG A 95 -0.30 -21.02 13.81
C ARG A 95 0.36 -22.17 13.04
#